data_AF-A0A966VA14-F1
#
_entry.id   AF-A0A966VA14-F1
#
_cell.length_a   1.000
_cell.length_b   1.000
_cell.length_c   1.000
_cell.angle_alpha   90.00
_cell.angle_beta   90.00
_cell.angle_gamma   90.00
#
_symmetry.space_group_name_H-M   'P 1'
#
loop_
_entity.id
_entity.type
_entity.pdbx_description
1 polymer ?
#
loop_
_entity_poly.entity_id
_entity_poly.type
_entity_poly.pdbx_seq_one_letter_code
_entity_poly.pdbx_strand_id
1 'polypeptide(L)'
;MTVSLIYDPRYHTFDSWACLMCELYAAQQLENPAVSTDWKSWAAGLKAIDVFANEAIPEPYQYDDWQEWAMALMGAVNPRTN
;
A
#
# COMPACT_ATOMS: atom_id res chain seq x y z
N MET A 1 6.35 -10.65 -14.83
CA MET A 1 5.48 -9.46 -14.88
C MET A 1 5.12 -9.11 -13.45
N THR A 2 5.64 -8.02 -12.92
CA THR A 2 5.15 -7.45 -11.66
C THR A 2 3.84 -6.74 -11.99
N VAL A 3 2.73 -7.29 -11.51
CA VAL A 3 1.43 -6.64 -11.58
C VAL A 3 1.38 -5.59 -10.48
N SER A 4 1.00 -4.36 -10.83
CA SER A 4 0.65 -3.32 -9.87
C SER A 4 -0.74 -3.63 -9.31
N LEU A 5 -0.78 -4.22 -8.11
CA LEU A 5 -2.01 -4.60 -7.42
C LEU A 5 -1.96 -4.17 -5.96
N ILE A 6 -3.11 -3.71 -5.45
CA ILE A 6 -3.33 -3.39 -4.04
C ILE A 6 -4.47 -4.27 -3.53
N TYR A 7 -4.26 -4.96 -2.39
CA TYR A 7 -5.32 -5.70 -1.72
C TYR A 7 -6.37 -4.77 -1.11
N ASP A 8 -7.64 -5.18 -1.11
CA ASP A 8 -8.75 -4.41 -0.52
C ASP A 8 -8.56 -4.28 1.01
N PRO A 9 -8.47 -3.06 1.57
CA PRO A 9 -8.18 -2.87 3.00
C PRO A 9 -9.41 -2.93 3.92
N ARG A 10 -10.66 -2.99 3.39
CA ARG A 10 -11.90 -2.74 4.17
C ARG A 10 -12.16 -3.71 5.33
N TYR A 11 -11.56 -4.90 5.30
CA TYR A 11 -11.77 -5.94 6.33
C TYR A 11 -10.47 -6.37 7.02
N HIS A 12 -9.47 -5.49 7.02
CA HIS A 12 -8.16 -5.74 7.59
C HIS A 12 -7.81 -4.74 8.69
N THR A 13 -6.97 -5.16 9.63
CA THR A 13 -6.12 -4.23 10.39
C THR A 13 -4.93 -3.81 9.53
N PHE A 14 -4.30 -2.68 9.86
CA PHE A 14 -3.10 -2.21 9.17
C PHE A 14 -2.04 -3.33 9.09
N ASP A 15 -1.70 -3.95 10.23
CA ASP A 15 -0.69 -5.01 10.29
C ASP A 15 -1.01 -6.17 9.33
N SER A 16 -2.24 -6.66 9.36
CA SER A 16 -2.64 -7.79 8.52
C SER A 16 -2.59 -7.45 7.02
N TRP A 17 -3.01 -6.24 6.65
CA TRP A 17 -2.99 -5.79 5.27
C TRP A 17 -1.56 -5.52 4.78
N ALA A 18 -0.75 -4.85 5.60
CA ALA A 18 0.64 -4.54 5.29
C ALA A 18 1.49 -5.81 5.16
N CYS A 19 1.24 -6.86 5.96
CA CYS A 19 1.86 -8.18 5.76
C CYS A 19 1.53 -8.78 4.37
N LEU A 20 0.25 -8.73 3.96
CA LEU A 20 -0.15 -9.22 2.63
C LEU A 20 0.53 -8.42 1.50
N MET A 21 0.66 -7.10 1.68
CA MET A 21 1.38 -6.25 0.74
C MET A 21 2.88 -6.59 0.70
N CYS A 22 3.50 -6.90 1.84
CA CYS A 22 4.89 -7.36 1.90
C CYS A 22 5.08 -8.70 1.18
N GLU A 23 4.13 -9.62 1.26
CA GLU A 23 4.16 -10.88 0.50
C GLU A 23 4.05 -10.63 -1.01
N LEU A 24 3.13 -9.75 -1.42
CA LEU A 24 2.92 -9.39 -2.83
C LEU A 24 4.15 -8.71 -3.45
N TYR A 25 4.82 -7.86 -2.66
CA TYR A 25 6.02 -7.11 -3.06
C TYR A 25 7.29 -7.65 -2.40
N ALA A 26 7.36 -8.96 -2.15
CA ALA A 26 8.50 -9.58 -1.44
C ALA A 26 9.84 -9.35 -2.16
N ALA A 27 9.83 -9.26 -3.50
CA ALA A 27 11.02 -8.97 -4.29
C ALA A 27 11.57 -7.55 -4.07
N GLN A 28 10.75 -6.64 -3.55
CA GLN A 28 11.08 -5.25 -3.28
C GLN A 28 11.49 -5.00 -1.82
N GLN A 29 11.49 -6.05 -0.99
CA GLN A 29 11.98 -6.05 0.39
C GLN A 29 11.37 -4.95 1.26
N LEU A 30 10.06 -4.74 1.13
CA LEU A 30 9.32 -3.83 2.00
C LEU A 30 9.47 -4.24 3.47
N GLU A 31 9.57 -3.25 4.36
CA GLU A 31 9.67 -3.51 5.79
C GLU A 31 8.44 -4.26 6.29
N ASN A 32 8.66 -5.34 7.05
CA ASN A 32 7.55 -6.06 7.68
C ASN A 32 6.96 -5.20 8.81
N PRO A 33 5.64 -4.87 8.79
CA PRO A 33 5.01 -4.09 9.85
C PRO A 33 5.12 -4.77 11.22
N ALA A 34 5.38 -3.97 12.25
CA ALA A 34 5.26 -4.31 13.66
C ALA A 34 4.13 -3.48 14.29
N VAL A 35 3.69 -3.87 15.49
CA VAL A 35 2.59 -3.17 16.21
C VAL A 35 2.87 -1.68 16.44
N SER A 36 4.13 -1.27 16.50
CA SER A 36 4.55 0.13 16.67
C SER A 36 4.94 0.83 15.37
N THR A 37 4.74 0.19 14.22
CA THR A 37 5.11 0.78 12.92
C THR A 37 4.24 1.99 12.65
N ASP A 38 4.87 3.12 12.34
CA ASP A 38 4.17 4.28 11.80
C ASP A 38 3.73 3.96 10.37
N TRP A 39 2.43 3.82 10.19
CA TRP A 39 1.84 3.46 8.90
C TRP A 39 2.18 4.48 7.81
N LYS A 40 2.34 5.77 8.14
CA LYS A 40 2.65 6.81 7.15
C LYS A 40 4.06 6.64 6.61
N SER A 41 5.02 6.40 7.49
CA SER A 41 6.41 6.11 7.13
C SER A 41 6.51 4.83 6.30
N TRP A 42 5.80 3.77 6.72
CA TRP A 42 5.76 2.51 5.96
C TRP A 42 5.14 2.69 4.56
N ALA A 43 4.04 3.43 4.48
CA ALA A 43 3.35 3.74 3.24
C ALA A 43 4.22 4.54 2.26
N ALA A 44 5.02 5.48 2.76
CA ALA A 44 6.02 6.17 1.95
C ALA A 44 7.08 5.20 1.37
N GLY A 45 7.47 4.17 2.14
CA GLY A 45 8.32 3.08 1.66
C GLY A 45 7.68 2.27 0.53
N LEU A 46 6.38 1.93 0.66
CA LEU A 46 5.63 1.26 -0.41
C LEU A 46 5.61 2.11 -1.69
N LYS A 47 5.35 3.41 -1.58
CA LYS A 47 5.35 4.35 -2.72
C LYS A 47 6.69 4.47 -3.42
N ALA A 48 7.79 4.26 -2.72
CA ALA A 48 9.14 4.34 -3.30
C ALA A 48 9.46 3.14 -4.21
N ILE A 49 8.61 2.10 -4.23
CA ILE A 49 8.75 1.00 -5.17
C ILE A 49 8.45 1.50 -6.60
N ASP A 50 9.37 1.22 -7.53
CA ASP A 50 9.33 1.69 -8.92
C ASP A 50 8.01 1.37 -9.66
N VAL A 51 7.36 0.26 -9.30
CA VAL A 51 6.04 -0.13 -9.84
C VAL A 51 4.94 0.91 -9.60
N PHE A 52 5.09 1.72 -8.54
CA PHE A 52 4.15 2.79 -8.19
C PHE A 52 4.67 4.19 -8.53
N ALA A 53 5.95 4.34 -8.89
CA ALA A 53 6.56 5.64 -9.16
C ALA A 53 5.94 6.37 -10.38
N ASN A 54 5.30 5.63 -11.29
CA ASN A 54 4.65 6.18 -12.48
C ASN A 54 3.14 6.40 -12.33
N GLU A 55 2.55 5.86 -11.26
CA GLU A 55 1.13 6.01 -10.98
C GLU A 55 0.94 7.26 -10.10
N ALA A 56 -0.02 8.12 -10.43
CA ALA A 56 -0.34 9.33 -9.63
C ALA A 56 -1.01 8.95 -8.29
N ILE A 57 -0.26 8.24 -7.44
CA ILE A 57 -0.75 7.63 -6.21
C ILE A 57 -0.91 8.66 -5.09
N PRO A 58 -1.92 8.48 -4.23
CA PRO A 58 -2.19 9.39 -3.12
C PRO A 58 -1.01 9.50 -2.14
N GLU A 59 -0.89 10.66 -1.49
CA GLU A 59 0.16 10.95 -0.52
C GLU A 59 -0.26 10.53 0.90
N PRO A 60 0.39 9.52 1.54
CA PRO A 60 0.02 9.02 2.86
C PRO A 60 -0.08 10.10 3.93
N TYR A 61 0.81 11.09 3.90
CA TYR A 61 0.80 12.15 4.92
C TYR A 61 -0.41 13.08 4.85
N GLN A 62 -1.21 13.04 3.77
CA GLN A 62 -2.45 13.83 3.63
C GLN A 62 -3.68 13.19 4.28
N TYR A 63 -3.56 11.95 4.76
CA TYR A 63 -4.66 11.21 5.36
C TYR A 63 -4.43 11.03 6.86
N ASP A 64 -5.52 10.98 7.62
CA ASP A 64 -5.47 10.72 9.06
C ASP A 64 -5.64 9.22 9.38
N ASP A 65 -6.29 8.48 8.49
CA ASP A 65 -6.48 7.03 8.59
C ASP A 65 -5.77 6.28 7.44
N TRP A 66 -5.07 5.21 7.81
CA TRP A 66 -4.38 4.32 6.88
C TRP A 66 -5.38 3.64 5.93
N GLN A 67 -6.59 3.30 6.41
CA GLN A 67 -7.57 2.58 5.62
C GLN A 67 -8.14 3.46 4.51
N GLU A 68 -8.38 4.74 4.79
CA GLU A 68 -8.79 5.73 3.79
C GLU A 68 -7.73 5.91 2.70
N TRP A 69 -6.46 6.06 3.11
CA TRP A 69 -5.34 6.13 2.17
C TRP A 69 -5.22 4.86 1.33
N ALA A 70 -5.28 3.67 1.94
CA ALA A 70 -5.16 2.39 1.23
C ALA A 70 -6.32 2.18 0.23
N MET A 71 -7.53 2.62 0.55
CA MET A 71 -8.66 2.61 -0.39
C MET A 71 -8.42 3.55 -1.58
N ALA A 72 -7.89 4.75 -1.34
CA ALA A 72 -7.54 5.68 -2.40
C ALA A 72 -6.41 5.13 -3.29
N LEU A 73 -5.40 4.50 -2.68
CA LEU A 73 -4.30 3.85 -3.39
C LEU A 73 -4.81 2.71 -4.27
N MET A 74 -5.67 1.85 -3.72
CA MET A 74 -6.32 0.77 -4.47
C MET A 74 -7.10 1.30 -5.66
N GLY A 75 -7.87 2.39 -5.50
CA GLY A 75 -8.63 3.00 -6.59
C GLY A 75 -7.76 3.67 -7.66
N ALA A 76 -6.55 4.09 -7.32
CA ALA A 76 -5.58 4.66 -8.26
C ALA A 76 -4.83 3.57 -9.05
N VAL A 77 -4.45 2.48 -8.39
CA VAL A 77 -3.60 1.43 -8.97
C VAL A 77 -4.39 0.33 -9.67
N ASN A 78 -5.46 -0.17 -9.04
CA ASN A 78 -6.13 -1.35 -9.55
C ASN A 78 -6.94 -0.97 -10.81
N PRO A 79 -6.77 -1.69 -11.93
CA PRO A 79 -7.51 -1.40 -13.15
C PRO A 79 -9.00 -1.51 -12.86
N ARG A 80 -9.74 -0.48 -13.27
CA ARG A 80 -11.20 -0.47 -13.18
C ARG A 80 -11.72 -1.56 -14.13
N THR A 81 -12.06 -2.73 -13.59
CA THR A 81 -12.75 -3.77 -14.36
C THR A 81 -14.11 -3.21 -14.75
N ASN A 82 -14.24 -2.81 -16.02
CA ASN A 82 -15.54 -2.57 -16.68
C ASN A 82 -16.23 -3.91 -16.94
#